data_AF-A0AAV9U6F9-F1
#
_entry.id   AF-A0AAV9U6F9-F1
#
_cell.length_a   1.000
_cell.length_b   1.000
_cell.length_c   1.000
_cell.angle_alpha   90.00
_cell.angle_beta   90.00
_cell.angle_gamma   90.00
#
_symmetry.space_group_name_H-M   'P 1'
#
loop_
_entity.id
_entity.type
_entity.pdbx_description
1 polymer ?
#
loop_
_entity_poly.entity_id
_entity_poly.type
_entity_poly.pdbx_seq_one_letter_code
_entity_poly.pdbx_strand_id
1 'polypeptide(L)'
;MQSLQTTESLALQTLSSLSNRLSRIEHALVGTPLLNPQNTSTPLSLHAAKINHRDHSIRARLSALEAALTRLANHSKPVHDLLSLHALYPEIFIDILPSTQPPPSGGLSIEEKASITLSSATQIQSVTSQLVSLRDITIPDVDLSIKLIELQPRVDKLAVMQEVQGREMAELRKRSLRVLERWYEVGVEGVNECFAEWDERVGRCDRVVRRREVEVGVSGSEEEEEGDEEEEEEEEEVSGTGSSGTGSEEEEEGDTSVVQDAKKEEAEG
;
A
#
# COMPACT_ATOMS: atom_id res chain seq x y z
N MET A 1 22.81 -82.05 -44.13
CA MET A 1 21.47 -81.98 -43.50
C MET A 1 21.45 -81.25 -42.16
N GLN A 2 22.57 -81.13 -41.43
CA GLN A 2 22.59 -80.47 -40.11
C GLN A 2 22.56 -78.92 -40.16
N SER A 3 23.02 -78.28 -41.24
CA SER A 3 23.03 -76.81 -41.37
C SER A 3 21.66 -76.18 -41.66
N LEU A 4 20.72 -76.93 -42.23
CA LEU A 4 19.34 -76.48 -42.45
C LEU A 4 18.55 -76.46 -41.14
N GLN A 5 18.86 -77.38 -40.21
CA GLN A 5 18.21 -77.45 -38.90
C GLN A 5 18.65 -76.31 -37.96
N THR A 6 19.88 -75.80 -38.13
CA THR A 6 20.38 -74.68 -37.30
C THR A 6 19.77 -73.34 -37.71
N THR A 7 19.55 -73.11 -39.01
CA THR A 7 18.88 -71.90 -39.50
C THR A 7 17.40 -71.88 -39.13
N GLU A 8 16.73 -73.03 -39.18
CA GLU A 8 15.34 -73.17 -38.73
C GLU A 8 15.21 -72.92 -37.22
N SER A 9 16.12 -73.47 -36.40
CA SER A 9 16.16 -73.23 -34.96
C SER A 9 16.43 -71.75 -34.60
N LEU A 10 17.34 -71.08 -35.31
CA LEU A 10 17.64 -69.66 -35.11
C LEU A 10 16.45 -68.78 -35.53
N ALA A 11 15.77 -69.11 -36.63
CA ALA A 11 14.56 -68.41 -37.06
C ALA A 11 13.44 -68.53 -36.02
N LEU A 12 13.23 -69.72 -35.44
CA LEU A 12 12.23 -69.92 -34.37
C LEU A 12 12.61 -69.19 -33.08
N GLN A 13 13.89 -69.16 -32.71
CA GLN A 13 14.36 -68.46 -31.52
C GLN A 13 14.23 -66.92 -31.65
N THR A 14 14.56 -66.38 -32.83
CA THR A 14 14.40 -64.95 -33.11
C THR A 14 12.92 -64.55 -33.18
N LEU A 15 12.07 -65.38 -33.79
CA LEU A 15 10.62 -65.16 -33.80
C LEU A 15 10.04 -65.20 -32.38
N SER A 16 10.47 -66.16 -31.54
CA SER A 16 10.06 -66.24 -30.13
C SER A 16 10.53 -65.03 -29.31
N SER A 17 11.74 -64.53 -29.55
CA SER A 17 12.26 -63.31 -28.90
C SER A 17 11.47 -62.07 -29.32
N LEU A 18 11.18 -61.93 -30.62
CA LEU A 18 10.38 -60.82 -31.14
C LEU A 18 8.93 -60.88 -30.65
N SER A 19 8.31 -62.06 -30.61
CA SER A 19 6.95 -62.23 -30.10
C SER A 19 6.87 -61.92 -28.60
N ASN A 20 7.88 -62.32 -27.81
CA ASN A 20 7.96 -61.98 -26.39
C ASN A 20 8.15 -60.47 -26.18
N ARG A 21 9.02 -59.82 -26.97
CA ARG A 21 9.22 -58.36 -26.91
C ARG A 21 7.95 -57.61 -27.35
N LEU A 22 7.27 -58.04 -28.41
CA LEU A 22 6.02 -57.46 -28.86
C LEU A 22 4.95 -57.60 -27.77
N SER A 23 4.83 -58.79 -27.16
CA SER A 23 3.89 -59.04 -26.07
C SER A 23 4.18 -58.18 -24.84
N ARG A 24 5.46 -57.91 -24.52
CA ARG A 24 5.84 -56.97 -23.45
C ARG A 24 5.47 -55.52 -23.78
N ILE A 25 5.67 -55.09 -25.03
CA ILE A 25 5.30 -53.74 -25.47
C ILE A 25 3.77 -53.58 -25.47
N GLU A 26 3.04 -54.59 -25.94
CA GLU A 26 1.59 -54.63 -25.94
C GLU A 26 1.03 -54.63 -24.51
N HIS A 27 1.62 -55.43 -23.61
CA HIS A 27 1.28 -55.42 -22.19
C HIS A 27 1.54 -54.05 -21.56
N ALA A 28 2.68 -53.41 -21.85
CA ALA A 28 2.97 -52.07 -21.37
C ALA A 28 1.96 -51.02 -21.91
N LEU A 29 1.57 -51.15 -23.18
CA LEU A 29 0.69 -50.19 -23.85
C LEU A 29 -0.79 -50.36 -23.47
N VAL A 30 -1.28 -51.60 -23.34
CA VAL A 30 -2.72 -51.93 -23.21
C VAL A 30 -3.07 -52.48 -21.82
N GLY A 31 -2.12 -53.04 -21.08
CA GLY A 31 -2.33 -53.51 -19.70
C GLY A 31 -3.16 -54.79 -19.56
N THR A 32 -3.54 -55.46 -20.67
CA THR A 32 -4.28 -56.72 -20.64
C THR A 32 -3.44 -57.86 -21.20
N PRO A 33 -3.25 -58.97 -20.48
CA PRO A 33 -2.75 -60.20 -21.09
C PRO A 33 -3.92 -60.88 -21.82
N LEU A 34 -4.23 -60.44 -23.04
CA LEU A 34 -5.06 -61.26 -23.92
C LEU A 34 -4.13 -62.24 -24.64
N LEU A 35 -4.50 -63.52 -24.62
CA LEU A 35 -3.80 -64.69 -25.16
C LEU A 35 -2.74 -65.35 -24.27
N ASN A 36 -3.21 -66.07 -23.24
CA ASN A 36 -2.64 -67.39 -22.97
C ASN A 36 -3.77 -68.43 -22.76
N PRO A 37 -3.89 -69.46 -23.61
CA PRO A 37 -4.91 -70.51 -23.47
C PRO A 37 -4.61 -71.60 -22.42
N GLN A 38 -3.65 -71.43 -21.51
CA GLN A 38 -3.20 -72.52 -20.61
C GLN A 38 -2.94 -72.12 -19.15
N ASN A 39 -3.71 -71.20 -18.57
CA ASN A 39 -3.76 -71.16 -17.10
C ASN A 39 -5.12 -70.70 -16.57
N THR A 40 -6.01 -71.67 -16.42
CA THR A 40 -7.26 -71.55 -15.68
C THR A 40 -7.05 -72.15 -14.29
N SER A 41 -6.92 -71.33 -13.26
CA SER A 41 -7.29 -71.78 -11.92
C SER A 41 -7.49 -70.61 -10.96
N THR A 42 -8.78 -70.38 -10.68
CA THR A 42 -9.40 -69.81 -9.47
C THR A 42 -10.10 -68.44 -9.63
N PRO A 43 -11.43 -68.41 -9.43
CA PRO A 43 -12.27 -67.23 -9.65
C PRO A 43 -12.43 -66.45 -8.34
N LEU A 44 -11.53 -65.52 -8.04
CA LEU A 44 -11.74 -64.63 -6.89
C LEU A 44 -11.18 -63.22 -7.12
N SER A 45 -11.50 -62.60 -8.26
CA SER A 45 -11.39 -61.13 -8.38
C SER A 45 -12.13 -60.51 -9.57
N LEU A 46 -13.13 -61.19 -10.17
CA LEU A 46 -13.82 -60.62 -11.34
C LEU A 46 -14.69 -59.39 -11.00
N HIS A 47 -14.94 -59.14 -9.70
CA HIS A 47 -15.66 -57.95 -9.24
C HIS A 47 -14.75 -56.79 -8.80
N ALA A 48 -13.48 -57.03 -8.48
CA ALA A 48 -12.50 -55.97 -8.18
C ALA A 48 -11.61 -55.60 -9.39
N ALA A 49 -11.48 -56.51 -10.36
CA ALA A 49 -10.73 -56.32 -11.61
C ALA A 49 -11.46 -55.47 -12.66
N LYS A 50 -12.79 -55.34 -12.58
CA LYS A 50 -13.58 -54.56 -13.56
C LYS A 50 -13.44 -53.05 -13.39
N ILE A 51 -12.99 -52.60 -12.22
CA ILE A 51 -12.93 -51.17 -11.88
C ILE A 51 -11.51 -50.61 -12.05
N ASN A 52 -10.43 -51.41 -12.02
CA ASN A 52 -9.07 -50.87 -11.92
C ASN A 52 -8.06 -51.32 -13.00
N HIS A 53 -8.39 -52.23 -13.92
CA HIS A 53 -7.40 -52.66 -14.95
C HIS A 53 -7.35 -51.80 -16.20
N ARG A 54 -8.39 -51.01 -16.49
CA ARG A 54 -8.32 -49.99 -17.56
C ARG A 54 -7.43 -48.81 -17.17
N ASP A 55 -7.24 -48.58 -15.87
CA ASP A 55 -6.45 -47.48 -15.32
C ASP A 55 -4.95 -47.79 -15.21
N HIS A 56 -4.52 -49.00 -15.59
CA HIS A 56 -3.09 -49.39 -15.62
C HIS A 56 -2.46 -49.38 -17.02
N SER A 57 -3.25 -49.23 -18.08
CA SER A 57 -2.72 -48.99 -19.43
C SER A 57 -1.99 -47.65 -19.45
N ILE A 58 -0.78 -47.60 -19.99
CA ILE A 58 -0.01 -46.34 -20.15
C ILE A 58 -0.83 -45.33 -20.94
N ARG A 59 -1.58 -45.77 -21.96
CA ARG A 59 -2.45 -44.89 -22.75
C ARG A 59 -3.58 -44.29 -21.91
N ALA A 60 -4.25 -45.10 -21.09
CA ALA A 60 -5.31 -44.61 -20.21
C ALA A 60 -4.75 -43.62 -19.17
N ARG A 61 -3.59 -43.93 -18.58
CA ARG A 61 -2.89 -43.05 -17.62
C ARG A 61 -2.46 -41.74 -18.26
N LEU A 62 -1.93 -41.77 -19.48
CA LEU A 62 -1.56 -40.57 -20.22
C LEU A 62 -2.80 -39.72 -20.54
N SER A 63 -3.90 -40.33 -20.99
CA SER A 63 -5.14 -39.59 -21.25
C SER A 63 -5.75 -38.97 -19.99
N ALA A 64 -5.65 -39.67 -18.85
CA ALA A 64 -6.11 -39.15 -17.56
C ALA A 64 -5.21 -38.01 -17.06
N LEU A 65 -3.89 -38.12 -17.25
CA LEU A 65 -2.95 -37.04 -16.92
C LEU A 65 -3.14 -35.84 -17.84
N GLU A 66 -3.40 -36.05 -19.13
CA GLU A 66 -3.73 -35.00 -20.08
C GLU A 66 -5.02 -34.27 -19.68
N ALA A 67 -6.08 -35.02 -19.32
CA ALA A 67 -7.31 -34.44 -18.80
C ALA A 67 -7.10 -33.69 -17.47
N ALA A 68 -6.23 -34.18 -16.60
CA ALA A 68 -5.88 -33.51 -15.35
C ALA A 68 -5.04 -32.24 -15.58
N LEU A 69 -4.10 -32.27 -16.51
CA LEU A 69 -3.21 -31.15 -16.86
C LEU A 69 -3.99 -30.07 -17.58
N THR A 70 -4.87 -30.41 -18.53
CA THR A 70 -5.78 -29.45 -19.18
C THR A 70 -6.71 -28.79 -18.16
N ARG A 71 -7.23 -29.55 -17.20
CA ARG A 71 -8.01 -28.99 -16.07
C ARG A 71 -7.17 -28.04 -15.21
N LEU A 72 -5.92 -28.39 -14.92
CA LEU A 72 -5.00 -27.55 -14.13
C LEU A 72 -4.60 -26.27 -14.89
N ALA A 73 -4.34 -26.39 -16.19
CA ALA A 73 -4.02 -25.27 -17.08
C ALA A 73 -5.18 -24.27 -17.15
N ASN A 74 -6.42 -24.74 -17.17
CA ASN A 74 -7.60 -23.88 -17.16
C ASN A 74 -7.87 -23.22 -15.80
N HIS A 75 -7.47 -23.86 -14.70
CA HIS A 75 -7.70 -23.36 -13.34
C HIS A 75 -6.58 -22.43 -12.84
N SER A 76 -5.34 -22.61 -13.32
CA SER A 76 -4.18 -21.86 -12.82
C SER A 76 -3.53 -21.04 -13.93
N LYS A 77 -3.63 -19.71 -13.78
CA LYS A 77 -2.95 -18.70 -14.61
C LYS A 77 -1.44 -19.00 -14.83
N PRO A 78 -0.63 -19.33 -13.81
CA PRO A 78 0.80 -19.57 -14.03
C PRO A 78 1.11 -20.81 -14.89
N VAL A 79 0.29 -21.86 -14.83
CA VAL A 79 0.49 -23.06 -15.67
C VAL A 79 0.11 -22.75 -17.11
N HIS A 80 -0.93 -21.95 -17.32
CA HIS A 80 -1.26 -21.45 -18.65
C HIS A 80 -0.13 -20.60 -19.24
N ASP A 81 0.44 -19.70 -18.43
CA ASP A 81 1.54 -18.85 -18.86
C ASP A 81 2.80 -19.67 -19.17
N LEU A 82 3.13 -20.69 -18.37
CA LEU A 82 4.23 -21.64 -18.66
C LEU A 82 3.98 -22.39 -19.98
N LEU A 83 2.77 -22.94 -20.19
CA LEU A 83 2.46 -23.67 -21.43
C LEU A 83 2.52 -22.75 -22.66
N SER A 84 2.12 -21.49 -22.52
CA SER A 84 2.27 -20.49 -23.56
C SER A 84 3.76 -20.17 -23.84
N LEU A 85 4.57 -20.07 -22.79
CA LEU A 85 6.01 -19.85 -22.88
C LEU A 85 6.72 -21.04 -23.54
N HIS A 86 6.32 -22.27 -23.21
CA HIS A 86 6.82 -23.49 -23.82
C HIS A 86 6.46 -23.57 -25.31
N ALA A 87 5.25 -23.14 -25.70
CA ALA A 87 4.84 -23.09 -27.10
C ALA A 87 5.61 -22.01 -27.91
N LEU A 88 5.92 -20.87 -27.27
CA LEU A 88 6.66 -19.78 -27.90
C LEU A 88 8.18 -20.04 -27.94
N TYR A 89 8.72 -20.72 -26.94
CA TYR A 89 10.15 -20.94 -26.76
C TYR A 89 10.44 -22.39 -26.32
N PRO A 90 10.30 -23.36 -27.24
CA PRO A 90 10.61 -24.76 -26.93
C PRO A 90 12.09 -24.96 -26.55
N GLU A 91 12.98 -24.10 -27.07
CA GLU A 91 14.43 -24.14 -26.81
C GLU A 91 14.80 -23.95 -25.33
N ILE A 92 13.98 -23.24 -24.53
CA ILE A 92 14.26 -23.01 -23.10
C ILE A 92 14.17 -24.32 -22.29
N PHE A 93 13.41 -25.29 -22.77
CA PHE A 93 13.09 -26.52 -22.03
C PHE A 93 13.79 -27.77 -22.58
N ILE A 94 14.55 -27.65 -23.68
CA ILE A 94 15.32 -28.76 -24.27
C ILE A 94 16.62 -29.02 -23.49
N ASP A 95 17.17 -28.02 -22.80
CA ASP A 95 18.42 -28.11 -22.01
C ASP A 95 18.36 -29.07 -20.81
N ILE A 96 17.17 -29.58 -20.46
CA ILE A 96 16.98 -30.49 -19.32
C ILE A 96 17.25 -31.96 -19.70
N LEU A 97 17.39 -32.27 -21.00
CA LEU A 97 17.95 -33.56 -21.41
C LEU A 97 19.48 -33.45 -21.33
N PRO A 98 20.20 -34.38 -20.70
CA PRO A 98 21.65 -34.45 -20.83
C PRO A 98 21.97 -34.86 -22.27
N SER A 99 21.93 -33.89 -23.17
CA SER A 99 22.38 -34.03 -24.54
C SER A 99 23.87 -34.34 -24.46
N THR A 100 24.25 -35.50 -24.97
CA THR A 100 25.65 -35.91 -25.21
C THR A 100 26.30 -35.10 -26.33
N GLN A 101 25.97 -33.82 -26.42
CA GLN A 101 26.44 -32.87 -27.40
C GLN A 101 27.06 -31.71 -26.63
N PRO A 102 28.37 -31.43 -26.80
CA PRO A 102 28.95 -30.24 -26.19
C PRO A 102 28.19 -29.01 -26.71
N PRO A 103 27.89 -28.03 -25.84
CA PRO A 103 27.14 -26.84 -26.23
C PRO A 103 27.84 -26.17 -27.41
N PRO A 104 27.10 -25.53 -28.34
CA PRO A 104 27.72 -24.79 -29.43
C PRO A 104 28.65 -23.74 -28.81
N SER A 105 29.95 -23.95 -28.98
CA SER A 105 31.00 -23.02 -28.60
C SER A 105 30.79 -21.71 -29.35
N GLY A 106 29.94 -20.84 -28.81
CA GLY A 106 29.98 -19.40 -29.03
C GLY A 106 31.29 -18.86 -28.43
N GLY A 107 32.37 -19.09 -29.18
CA GLY A 107 33.42 -18.12 -29.51
C GLY A 107 34.15 -17.32 -28.43
N LEU A 108 34.17 -17.72 -27.15
CA LEU A 108 34.96 -16.99 -26.14
C LEU A 108 36.01 -17.91 -25.52
N SER A 109 37.28 -17.51 -25.63
CA SER A 109 38.42 -18.16 -24.98
C SER A 109 38.30 -18.10 -23.45
N ILE A 110 39.00 -19.00 -22.75
CA ILE A 110 39.03 -19.02 -21.28
C ILE A 110 39.46 -17.65 -20.71
N GLU A 111 40.35 -16.96 -21.41
CA GLU A 111 40.89 -15.66 -21.02
C GLU A 111 39.84 -14.55 -21.15
N GLU A 112 39.07 -14.56 -22.24
CA GLU A 112 37.95 -13.62 -22.43
C GLU A 112 36.80 -13.87 -21.45
N LYS A 113 36.53 -15.13 -21.10
CA LYS A 113 35.58 -15.44 -20.03
C LYS A 113 36.08 -14.92 -18.69
N ALA A 114 37.35 -15.11 -18.38
CA ALA A 114 37.95 -14.59 -17.15
C ALA A 114 37.86 -13.06 -17.11
N SER A 115 38.19 -12.35 -18.20
CA SER A 115 38.13 -10.88 -18.25
C SER A 115 36.69 -10.35 -18.11
N ILE A 116 35.70 -11.00 -18.72
CA ILE A 116 34.28 -10.65 -18.56
C ILE A 116 33.80 -10.91 -17.13
N THR A 117 34.20 -12.04 -16.52
CA THR A 117 33.83 -12.32 -15.12
C THR A 117 34.48 -11.34 -14.16
N LEU A 118 35.73 -10.93 -14.40
CA LEU A 118 36.43 -9.95 -13.59
C LEU A 118 35.84 -8.54 -13.73
N SER A 119 35.45 -8.14 -14.95
CA SER A 119 34.78 -6.86 -15.19
C SER A 119 33.37 -6.82 -14.57
N SER A 120 32.66 -7.95 -14.56
CA SER A 120 31.32 -8.07 -13.98
C SER A 120 31.32 -8.39 -12.48
N ALA A 121 32.49 -8.70 -11.88
CA ALA A 121 32.58 -9.18 -10.50
C ALA A 121 31.98 -8.21 -9.48
N THR A 122 32.21 -6.90 -9.66
CA THR A 122 31.68 -5.87 -8.76
C THR A 122 30.16 -5.72 -8.89
N GLN A 123 29.61 -5.89 -10.09
CA GLN A 123 28.17 -5.90 -10.34
C GLN A 123 27.51 -7.15 -9.75
N ILE A 124 28.16 -8.31 -9.86
CA ILE A 124 27.69 -9.55 -9.24
C ILE A 124 27.68 -9.37 -7.72
N GLN A 125 28.72 -8.80 -7.13
CA GLN A 125 28.77 -8.55 -5.69
C GLN A 125 27.72 -7.53 -5.24
N SER A 126 27.47 -6.47 -6.01
CA SER A 126 26.45 -5.47 -5.67
C SER A 126 25.03 -6.05 -5.77
N VAL A 127 24.72 -6.80 -6.83
CA VAL A 127 23.43 -7.49 -7.00
C VAL A 127 23.25 -8.57 -5.94
N THR A 128 24.29 -9.32 -5.60
CA THR A 128 24.22 -10.32 -4.53
C THR A 128 23.94 -9.65 -3.18
N SER A 129 24.60 -8.52 -2.89
CA SER A 129 24.32 -7.73 -1.68
C SER A 129 22.89 -7.21 -1.66
N GLN A 130 22.36 -6.75 -2.81
CA GLN A 130 20.97 -6.32 -2.93
C GLN A 130 20.00 -7.49 -2.73
N LEU A 131 20.26 -8.67 -3.30
CA LEU A 131 19.40 -9.85 -3.11
C LEU A 131 19.44 -10.39 -1.68
N VAL A 132 20.61 -10.34 -1.02
CA VAL A 132 20.74 -10.67 0.40
C VAL A 132 19.99 -9.64 1.24
N SER A 133 20.12 -8.35 0.93
CA SER A 133 19.35 -7.29 1.58
C SER A 133 17.85 -7.45 1.38
N LEU A 134 17.38 -7.85 0.20
CA LEU A 134 15.97 -8.14 -0.07
C LEU A 134 15.47 -9.38 0.67
N ARG A 135 16.35 -10.38 0.86
CA ARG A 135 16.04 -11.56 1.68
C ARG A 135 15.89 -11.21 3.17
N ASP A 136 16.62 -10.20 3.62
CA ASP A 136 16.55 -9.70 5.00
C ASP A 136 15.36 -8.75 5.23
N ILE A 137 14.63 -8.35 4.17
CA ILE A 137 13.34 -7.70 4.33
C ILE A 137 12.35 -8.77 4.78
N THR A 138 11.98 -8.71 6.05
CA THR A 138 10.87 -9.49 6.57
C THR A 138 9.61 -9.08 5.81
N ILE A 139 9.10 -9.99 4.98
CA ILE A 139 7.76 -9.86 4.43
C ILE A 139 6.83 -9.68 5.64
N PRO A 140 6.07 -8.58 5.72
CA PRO A 140 5.22 -8.33 6.87
C PRO A 140 4.29 -9.53 7.07
N ASP A 141 4.15 -9.94 8.33
CA ASP A 141 3.37 -11.12 8.71
C ASP A 141 1.99 -11.08 8.05
N VAL A 142 1.62 -12.20 7.42
CA VAL A 142 0.37 -12.31 6.66
C VAL A 142 -0.82 -12.04 7.59
N ASP A 143 -0.71 -12.40 8.87
CA ASP A 143 -1.73 -12.11 9.87
C ASP A 143 -1.94 -10.61 10.10
N LEU A 144 -0.89 -9.79 10.02
CA LEU A 144 -1.01 -8.33 10.10
C LEU A 144 -1.69 -7.76 8.86
N SER A 145 -1.36 -8.28 7.68
CA SER A 145 -2.01 -7.86 6.43
C SER A 145 -3.49 -8.21 6.41
N ILE A 146 -3.88 -9.39 6.92
CA ILE A 146 -5.28 -9.81 7.05
C ILE A 146 -6.02 -8.90 8.03
N LYS A 147 -5.43 -8.60 9.19
CA LYS A 147 -6.02 -7.67 10.17
C LYS A 147 -6.19 -6.26 9.60
N LEU A 148 -5.27 -5.80 8.75
CA LEU A 148 -5.38 -4.50 8.09
C LEU A 148 -6.54 -4.48 7.09
N ILE A 149 -6.72 -5.55 6.31
CA ILE A 149 -7.85 -5.71 5.39
C ILE A 149 -9.17 -5.77 6.16
N GLU A 150 -9.20 -6.43 7.33
CA GLU A 150 -10.38 -6.46 8.21
C GLU A 150 -10.71 -5.08 8.80
N LEU A 151 -9.69 -4.24 9.05
CA LEU A 151 -9.88 -2.89 9.60
C LEU A 151 -10.35 -1.88 8.55
N GLN A 152 -10.06 -2.10 7.27
CA GLN A 152 -10.47 -1.24 6.15
C GLN A 152 -11.94 -0.78 6.20
N PRO A 153 -12.94 -1.68 6.33
CA PRO A 153 -14.35 -1.26 6.38
C PRO A 153 -14.68 -0.39 7.60
N ARG A 154 -13.92 -0.48 8.70
CA ARG A 154 -14.09 0.40 9.86
C ARG A 154 -13.53 1.79 9.57
N VAL A 155 -12.38 1.88 8.89
CA VAL A 155 -11.81 3.15 8.44
C VAL A 155 -12.75 3.85 7.45
N ASP A 156 -13.31 3.11 6.49
CA ASP A 156 -14.25 3.67 5.51
C ASP A 156 -15.51 4.23 6.18
N LYS A 157 -16.07 3.52 7.18
CA LYS A 157 -17.20 4.02 7.98
C LYS A 157 -16.86 5.31 8.72
N LEU A 158 -15.67 5.37 9.33
CA LEU A 158 -15.22 6.57 10.05
C LEU A 158 -14.97 7.74 9.10
N ALA A 159 -14.43 7.48 7.91
CA ALA A 159 -14.22 8.50 6.88
C ALA A 159 -15.55 9.14 6.45
N VAL A 160 -16.59 8.32 6.23
CA VAL A 160 -17.95 8.82 5.92
C VAL A 160 -18.51 9.64 7.08
N MET A 161 -18.36 9.17 8.32
CA MET A 161 -18.81 9.93 9.50
C MET A 161 -18.07 11.27 9.62
N GLN A 162 -16.75 11.29 9.38
CA GLN A 162 -15.94 12.49 9.40
C GLN A 162 -16.37 13.49 8.33
N GLU A 163 -16.73 13.01 7.13
CA GLU A 163 -17.25 13.88 6.07
C GLU A 163 -18.58 14.52 6.47
N VAL A 164 -19.50 13.75 7.06
CA VAL A 164 -20.79 14.26 7.56
C VAL A 164 -20.55 15.30 8.67
N GLN A 165 -19.73 14.98 9.66
CA GLN A 165 -19.36 15.90 10.74
C GLN A 165 -18.69 17.17 10.21
N GLY A 166 -17.82 17.05 9.20
CA GLY A 166 -17.17 18.19 8.55
C GLY A 166 -18.17 19.15 7.92
N ARG A 167 -19.20 18.62 7.26
CA ARG A 167 -20.30 19.42 6.68
C ARG A 167 -21.13 20.11 7.77
N GLU A 168 -21.48 19.39 8.83
CA GLU A 168 -22.24 19.94 9.96
C GLU A 168 -21.46 21.04 10.68
N MET A 169 -20.17 20.84 10.95
CA MET A 169 -19.30 21.85 11.54
C MET A 169 -19.17 23.09 10.65
N ALA A 170 -19.03 22.91 9.33
CA ALA A 170 -18.99 24.03 8.40
C ALA A 170 -20.30 24.83 8.41
N GLU A 171 -21.45 24.14 8.47
CA GLU A 171 -22.75 24.81 8.58
C GLU A 171 -22.92 25.54 9.91
N LEU A 172 -22.56 24.91 11.03
CA LEU A 172 -22.62 25.52 12.36
C LEU A 172 -21.71 26.74 12.43
N ARG A 173 -20.49 26.68 11.90
CA ARG A 173 -19.59 27.83 11.79
C ARG A 173 -20.20 28.96 10.96
N LYS A 174 -20.86 28.65 9.85
CA LYS A 174 -21.54 29.65 9.04
C LYS A 174 -22.70 30.31 9.81
N ARG A 175 -23.46 29.53 10.57
CA ARG A 175 -24.55 30.06 11.40
C ARG A 175 -24.02 30.91 12.56
N SER A 176 -22.95 30.46 13.24
CA SER A 176 -22.34 31.22 14.34
C SER A 176 -21.73 32.52 13.85
N LEU A 177 -21.06 32.51 12.69
CA LEU A 177 -20.51 33.74 12.09
C LEU A 177 -21.62 34.75 11.78
N ARG A 178 -22.75 34.32 11.20
CA ARG A 178 -23.89 35.24 10.96
C ARG A 178 -24.48 35.82 12.24
N VAL A 179 -24.55 35.03 13.32
CA VAL A 179 -25.03 35.53 14.60
C VAL A 179 -24.05 36.55 15.19
N LEU A 180 -22.74 36.29 15.08
CA LEU A 180 -21.71 37.22 15.51
C LEU A 180 -21.69 38.50 14.69
N GLU A 181 -21.82 38.39 13.36
CA GLU A 181 -21.95 39.52 12.44
C GLU A 181 -23.15 40.38 12.83
N ARG A 182 -24.33 39.76 13.02
CA ARG A 182 -25.53 40.48 13.45
C ARG A 182 -25.38 41.14 14.83
N TRP A 183 -24.72 40.45 15.76
CA TRP A 183 -24.45 40.99 17.09
C TRP A 183 -23.47 42.16 17.03
N TYR A 184 -22.46 42.11 16.16
CA TYR A 184 -21.51 43.20 15.97
C TYR A 184 -22.19 44.42 15.35
N GLU A 185 -22.92 44.26 14.25
CA GLU A 185 -23.65 45.33 13.57
C GLU A 185 -24.66 46.02 14.51
N VAL A 186 -25.51 45.25 15.19
CA VAL A 186 -26.59 45.84 16.01
C VAL A 186 -26.10 46.22 17.40
N GLY A 187 -25.33 45.33 18.02
CA GLY A 187 -24.95 45.44 19.42
C GLY A 187 -23.75 46.35 19.64
N VAL A 188 -22.73 46.28 18.79
CA VAL A 188 -21.52 47.10 18.95
C VAL A 188 -21.63 48.38 18.14
N GLU A 189 -21.84 48.26 16.83
CA GLU A 189 -21.87 49.43 15.94
C GLU A 189 -23.09 50.30 16.21
N GLY A 190 -24.29 49.73 16.30
CA GLY A 190 -25.50 50.49 16.63
C GLY A 190 -25.44 51.19 18.00
N VAL A 191 -24.84 50.57 19.02
CA VAL A 191 -24.65 51.20 20.33
C VAL A 191 -23.58 52.29 20.27
N ASN A 192 -22.50 52.08 19.52
CA ASN A 192 -21.46 53.08 19.30
C ASN A 192 -22.00 54.32 18.58
N GLU A 193 -22.86 54.15 17.57
CA GLU A 193 -23.55 55.27 16.90
C GLU A 193 -24.42 56.06 17.89
N CYS A 194 -25.17 55.37 18.77
CA CYS A 194 -25.98 56.03 19.80
C CYS A 194 -25.11 56.82 20.78
N PHE A 195 -24.00 56.24 21.25
CA PHE A 195 -23.07 56.93 22.13
C PHE A 195 -22.41 58.12 21.44
N ALA A 196 -22.05 58.01 20.16
CA ALA A 196 -21.50 59.11 19.39
C ALA A 196 -22.50 60.27 19.24
N GLU A 197 -23.78 59.98 18.99
CA GLU A 197 -24.82 61.02 18.94
C GLU A 197 -24.99 61.71 20.31
N TRP A 198 -24.97 60.92 21.40
CA TRP A 198 -25.06 61.46 22.75
C TRP A 198 -23.85 62.34 23.08
N ASP A 199 -22.64 61.91 22.75
CA ASP A 199 -21.42 62.70 22.95
C ASP A 199 -21.46 64.00 22.13
N GLU A 200 -21.96 63.96 20.90
CA GLU A 200 -22.12 65.17 20.09
C GLU A 200 -23.13 66.16 20.72
N ARG A 201 -24.24 65.65 21.25
CA ARG A 201 -25.27 66.45 21.93
C ARG A 201 -24.75 67.03 23.24
N VAL A 202 -24.06 66.23 24.05
CA VAL A 202 -23.43 66.68 25.30
C VAL A 202 -22.35 67.71 24.98
N GLY A 203 -21.51 67.47 23.97
CA GLY A 203 -20.53 68.44 23.50
C GLY A 203 -21.15 69.74 22.97
N ARG A 204 -22.33 69.68 22.33
CA ARG A 204 -23.09 70.89 21.96
C ARG A 204 -23.57 71.65 23.21
N CYS A 205 -24.11 70.95 24.20
CA CYS A 205 -24.54 71.55 25.46
C CYS A 205 -23.36 72.16 26.22
N ASP A 206 -22.26 71.44 26.35
CA ASP A 206 -21.03 71.89 27.01
C ASP A 206 -20.46 73.14 26.33
N ARG A 207 -20.42 73.20 24.99
CA ARG A 207 -20.03 74.43 24.28
C ARG A 207 -20.93 75.62 24.59
N VAL A 208 -22.24 75.40 24.77
CA VAL A 208 -23.18 76.46 25.15
C VAL A 208 -22.97 76.89 26.59
N VAL A 209 -22.73 75.95 27.50
CA VAL A 209 -22.41 76.24 28.91
C VAL A 209 -21.11 77.02 29.00
N ARG A 210 -20.03 76.57 28.37
CA ARG A 210 -18.76 77.30 28.33
C ARG A 210 -18.87 78.70 27.72
N ARG A 211 -19.67 78.89 26.67
CA ARG A 211 -19.92 80.24 26.13
C ARG A 211 -20.60 81.14 27.14
N ARG A 212 -21.61 80.63 27.86
CA ARG A 212 -22.27 81.40 28.92
C ARG A 212 -21.35 81.65 30.11
N GLU A 213 -20.54 80.67 30.51
CA GLU A 213 -19.55 80.84 31.57
C GLU A 213 -18.48 81.85 31.19
N VAL A 214 -18.06 81.92 29.92
CA VAL A 214 -17.18 82.98 29.42
C VAL A 214 -17.89 84.33 29.38
N GLU A 215 -19.16 84.41 28.96
CA GLU A 215 -19.94 85.66 28.99
C GLU A 215 -20.14 86.17 30.44
N VAL A 216 -20.42 85.27 31.38
CA VAL A 216 -20.59 85.57 32.82
C VAL A 216 -19.24 85.85 33.49
N GLY A 217 -18.19 85.12 33.11
CA GLY A 217 -16.82 85.31 33.58
C GLY A 217 -16.19 86.59 33.04
N VAL A 218 -16.51 87.02 31.82
CA VAL A 218 -16.11 88.34 31.27
C VAL A 218 -16.84 89.48 31.99
N SER A 219 -18.05 89.24 32.53
CA SER A 219 -18.69 90.18 33.46
C SER A 219 -18.21 90.08 34.91
N GLY A 220 -17.46 89.03 35.27
CA GLY A 220 -16.86 88.83 36.59
C GLY A 220 -15.36 89.15 36.66
N SER A 221 -14.68 89.25 35.52
CA SER A 221 -13.24 89.56 35.43
C SER A 221 -12.94 91.06 35.47
N GLU A 222 -13.93 91.93 35.67
CA GLU A 222 -13.69 93.34 35.98
C GLU A 222 -13.52 93.60 37.50
N GLU A 223 -13.69 92.61 38.39
CA GLU A 223 -13.66 92.84 39.84
C GLU A 223 -12.68 92.02 40.69
N GLU A 224 -11.88 91.09 40.15
CA GLU A 224 -10.94 90.32 40.99
C GLU A 224 -9.53 90.23 40.38
N GLU A 225 -8.78 91.31 40.57
CA GLU A 225 -7.31 91.34 40.51
C GLU A 225 -6.79 91.89 41.86
N GLU A 226 -6.84 91.11 42.95
CA GLU A 226 -6.04 91.35 44.16
C GLU A 226 -6.02 90.15 45.13
N GLY A 227 -4.82 89.64 45.44
CA GLY A 227 -4.46 88.82 46.63
C GLY A 227 -5.01 87.38 46.69
N ASP A 228 -4.32 86.34 47.12
CA ASP A 228 -3.16 86.28 48.01
C ASP A 228 -2.42 84.95 47.86
N GLU A 229 -1.18 85.00 48.33
CA GLU A 229 -0.13 83.99 48.40
C GLU A 229 -0.39 82.89 49.45
N GLU A 230 0.08 81.68 49.11
CA GLU A 230 0.87 80.73 49.94
C GLU A 230 0.30 79.99 51.20
N GLU A 231 0.99 78.85 51.44
CA GLU A 231 0.97 77.87 52.54
C GLU A 231 -0.02 76.68 52.38
N GLU A 232 0.42 75.46 52.02
CA GLU A 232 1.14 74.43 52.84
C GLU A 232 0.29 74.04 54.08
N GLU A 233 0.01 72.79 54.48
CA GLU A 233 0.68 71.48 54.44
C GLU A 233 -0.39 70.35 54.55
N GLU A 234 0.00 69.11 54.15
CA GLU A 234 -0.12 67.80 54.86
C GLU A 234 -1.46 67.40 55.55
N GLU A 235 -2.01 66.16 55.51
CA GLU A 235 -1.43 64.80 55.47
C GLU A 235 -2.57 63.73 55.33
N GLU A 236 -2.20 62.51 54.89
CA GLU A 236 -2.75 61.15 55.19
C GLU A 236 -4.28 60.83 55.08
N GLU A 237 -4.77 59.63 54.73
CA GLU A 237 -4.31 58.36 54.16
C GLU A 237 -5.59 57.52 53.84
N VAL A 238 -5.40 56.40 53.12
CA VAL A 238 -6.12 55.10 53.21
C VAL A 238 -7.10 54.68 52.08
N SER A 239 -6.53 53.82 51.23
CA SER A 239 -7.03 52.50 50.74
C SER A 239 -7.66 52.35 49.35
N GLY A 240 -6.97 51.53 48.54
CA GLY A 240 -7.53 50.29 47.99
C GLY A 240 -7.91 50.29 46.50
N THR A 241 -7.09 49.66 45.65
CA THR A 241 -7.33 48.29 45.12
C THR A 241 -6.45 47.94 43.91
N GLY A 242 -5.97 46.70 43.86
CA GLY A 242 -5.67 45.89 42.66
C GLY A 242 -4.50 46.34 41.77
N SER A 243 -3.25 45.97 42.04
CA SER A 243 -2.63 44.66 41.71
C SER A 243 -2.71 44.28 40.21
N SER A 244 -1.66 44.61 39.45
CA SER A 244 -1.28 43.88 38.24
C SER A 244 0.16 43.39 38.40
N GLY A 245 0.29 42.11 38.72
CA GLY A 245 1.56 41.41 38.80
C GLY A 245 2.17 41.22 37.42
N THR A 246 3.41 41.67 37.27
CA THR A 246 4.33 41.23 36.23
C THR A 246 5.34 40.29 36.90
N GLY A 247 5.35 39.03 36.50
CA GLY A 247 6.32 38.06 37.01
C GLY A 247 6.25 36.76 36.23
N SER A 248 7.44 36.22 35.98
CA SER A 248 7.75 34.85 35.55
C SER A 248 7.57 34.56 34.05
N GLU A 249 8.44 33.82 33.35
CA GLU A 249 9.67 33.03 33.62
C GLU A 249 10.14 32.67 32.19
N GLU A 250 11.41 32.82 31.80
CA GLU A 250 12.51 31.84 31.93
C GLU A 250 12.19 30.38 31.52
N GLU A 251 13.16 29.84 30.76
CA GLU A 251 13.40 28.43 30.40
C GLU A 251 12.51 27.76 29.32
N GLU A 252 12.93 26.73 28.60
CA GLU A 252 14.18 26.31 27.95
C GLU A 252 13.76 25.05 27.13
N GLU A 253 14.57 24.67 26.15
CA GLU A 253 14.63 23.37 25.47
C GLU A 253 13.53 22.90 24.50
N GLY A 254 13.99 22.23 23.43
CA GLY A 254 13.23 21.11 22.85
C GLY A 254 13.12 21.06 21.33
N ASP A 255 14.21 20.72 20.66
CA ASP A 255 14.29 20.19 19.29
C ASP A 255 13.25 19.09 19.01
N THR A 256 12.48 19.20 17.92
CA THR A 256 12.17 18.04 17.07
C THR A 256 11.98 18.44 15.61
N SER A 257 12.59 17.60 14.79
CA SER A 257 12.74 17.57 13.35
C SER A 257 11.45 17.26 12.54
N VAL A 258 11.38 17.88 11.35
CA VAL A 258 11.19 17.22 10.03
C VAL A 258 9.77 16.87 9.51
N VAL A 259 9.61 17.18 8.22
CA VAL A 259 8.63 16.80 7.17
C VAL A 259 7.43 17.74 6.95
N GLN A 260 7.47 18.42 5.79
CA GLN A 260 6.42 18.68 4.77
C GLN A 260 6.84 19.95 4.00
N ASP A 261 6.79 20.08 2.68
CA ASP A 261 6.32 19.23 1.60
C ASP A 261 6.97 19.79 0.32
N ALA A 262 7.65 18.92 -0.44
CA ALA A 262 8.04 19.19 -1.81
C ALA A 262 6.92 18.68 -2.72
N LYS A 263 6.02 19.57 -3.13
CA LYS A 263 5.13 19.32 -4.26
C LYS A 263 4.70 20.63 -4.92
N LYS A 264 5.57 21.14 -5.80
CA LYS A 264 5.21 22.14 -6.80
C LYS A 264 5.86 21.77 -8.13
N GLU A 265 4.98 21.52 -9.10
CA GLU A 265 5.18 21.72 -10.55
C GLU A 265 6.33 20.97 -11.24
N GLU A 266 6.04 19.73 -11.65
CA GLU A 266 6.32 19.34 -13.04
C GLU A 266 5.03 19.51 -13.85
N ALA A 267 4.93 20.64 -14.52
CA ALA A 267 4.09 20.85 -15.69
C ALA A 267 4.79 21.92 -16.53
N GLU A 268 5.51 21.46 -17.56
CA GLU A 268 6.03 22.16 -18.76
C GLU A 268 7.46 21.73 -19.07
N GLY A 269 7.63 20.95 -20.15
CA GLY A 269 8.92 20.49 -20.68
C GLY A 269 8.81 19.19 -21.45
#